data_AF-A0A6S6UK78-F1
#
_entry.id   AF-A0A6S6UK78-F1
#
_cell.length_a   1.000
_cell.length_b   1.000
_cell.length_c   1.000
_cell.angle_alpha   90.00
_cell.angle_beta   90.00
_cell.angle_gamma   90.00
#
_symmetry.space_group_name_H-M   'P 1'
#
loop_
_entity.id
_entity.type
_entity.pdbx_description
1 polymer ?
#
loop_
_entity_poly.entity_id
_entity_poly.type
_entity_poly.pdbx_seq_one_letter_code
_entity_poly.pdbx_strand_id
1 'polypeptide(L)'
;MKKIILSIAAITFLGSSIAIANSDRGGRGIERLQSALGLTTEQSTQVEGFMQNHRTQMEALRTQLDQNMQSVLTADQYTQFKERKQGRGGRHQRGEHQGTHNNSQ
;
A
#
# COMPACT_ATOMS: atom_id res chain seq x y z
N MET A 1 -16.72 -24.94 -31.53
CA MET A 1 -16.44 -24.65 -30.11
C MET A 1 -15.00 -25.06 -29.83
N LYS A 2 -14.10 -24.09 -29.65
CA LYS A 2 -12.65 -24.29 -29.64
C LYS A 2 -12.05 -23.73 -28.35
N LYS A 3 -11.63 -24.66 -27.48
CA LYS A 3 -10.47 -24.63 -26.58
C LYS A 3 -10.12 -23.29 -25.92
N ILE A 4 -10.53 -23.11 -24.67
CA ILE A 4 -9.74 -22.34 -23.69
C ILE A 4 -9.74 -23.15 -22.39
N ILE A 5 -8.74 -24.02 -22.27
CA ILE A 5 -8.36 -24.67 -21.01
C ILE A 5 -7.61 -23.59 -20.23
N LEU A 6 -8.28 -23.02 -19.24
CA LEU A 6 -7.70 -22.04 -18.33
C LEU A 6 -7.05 -22.83 -17.19
N SER A 7 -5.83 -23.31 -17.45
CA SER A 7 -5.01 -24.04 -16.49
C SER A 7 -4.62 -23.11 -15.33
N ILE A 8 -5.32 -23.27 -14.22
CA ILE A 8 -5.00 -22.68 -12.92
C ILE A 8 -3.73 -23.36 -12.42
N ALA A 9 -2.58 -22.72 -12.60
CA ALA A 9 -1.39 -23.09 -11.85
C ALA A 9 -1.56 -22.58 -10.41
N ALA A 10 -1.92 -23.49 -9.52
CA ALA A 10 -1.96 -23.25 -8.08
C ALA A 10 -0.53 -22.99 -7.58
N ILE A 11 -0.20 -21.73 -7.31
CA ILE A 11 1.02 -21.36 -6.60
C ILE A 11 0.73 -21.47 -5.11
N THR A 12 1.19 -22.57 -4.51
CA THR A 12 1.21 -22.79 -3.07
C THR A 12 2.13 -21.77 -2.40
N PHE A 13 1.54 -20.76 -1.76
CA PHE A 13 2.28 -19.75 -1.01
C PHE A 13 2.69 -20.32 0.35
N LEU A 14 3.96 -20.65 0.52
CA LEU A 14 4.57 -20.84 1.84
C LEU A 14 4.65 -19.48 2.53
N GLY A 15 4.00 -19.38 3.70
CA GLY A 15 3.80 -18.16 4.46
C GLY A 15 5.09 -17.53 4.97
N SER A 16 5.57 -16.51 4.25
CA SER A 16 6.59 -15.58 4.73
C SER A 16 5.97 -14.21 4.86
N SER A 17 5.75 -13.77 6.10
CA SER A 17 5.18 -12.46 6.44
C SER A 17 6.15 -11.34 6.07
N ILE A 18 6.08 -10.82 4.85
CA ILE A 18 6.76 -9.57 4.51
C ILE A 18 5.94 -8.43 5.08
N ALA A 19 6.45 -7.78 6.12
CA ALA A 19 5.92 -6.52 6.62
C ALA A 19 6.14 -5.42 5.57
N ILE A 20 5.09 -5.08 4.82
CA ILE A 20 5.14 -3.99 3.83
C ILE A 20 4.96 -2.67 4.58
N ALA A 21 6.08 -2.00 4.88
CA ALA A 21 6.09 -0.63 5.34
C ALA A 21 5.72 0.33 4.20
N ASN A 22 4.70 1.14 4.47
CA ASN A 22 4.05 2.08 3.57
C ASN A 22 5.03 3.14 3.03
N SER A 23 5.04 3.38 1.72
CA SER A 23 5.66 4.58 1.13
C SER A 23 5.02 4.85 -0.24
N ASP A 24 4.92 6.13 -0.60
CA ASP A 24 4.46 6.68 -1.87
C ASP A 24 5.19 6.09 -3.11
N ARG A 25 4.94 4.81 -3.43
CA ARG A 25 5.69 4.02 -4.42
C ARG A 25 4.82 3.59 -5.60
N GLY A 26 4.10 4.52 -6.20
CA GLY A 26 3.28 4.24 -7.39
C GLY A 26 4.07 3.68 -8.58
N GLY A 27 5.37 4.04 -8.75
CA GLY A 27 6.24 3.49 -9.78
C GLY A 27 7.32 2.54 -9.25
N ARG A 28 8.02 2.94 -8.17
CA ARG A 28 9.15 2.18 -7.60
C ARG A 28 8.75 0.88 -6.89
N GLY A 29 7.46 0.63 -6.67
CA GLY A 29 6.97 -0.59 -6.03
C GLY A 29 7.01 -1.79 -6.97
N ILE A 30 6.51 -1.61 -8.20
CA ILE A 30 6.46 -2.69 -9.20
C ILE A 30 7.86 -3.04 -9.68
N GLU A 31 8.74 -2.08 -9.94
CA GLU A 31 10.13 -2.33 -10.34
C GLU A 31 10.90 -3.17 -9.31
N ARG A 32 10.67 -2.90 -8.01
CA ARG A 32 11.24 -3.69 -6.92
C ARG A 32 10.67 -5.09 -6.86
N LEU A 33 9.37 -5.25 -7.05
CA LEU A 33 8.72 -6.57 -7.11
C LEU A 33 9.20 -7.37 -8.32
N GLN A 34 9.31 -6.71 -9.47
CA GLN A 34 9.84 -7.29 -10.70
C GLN A 34 11.25 -7.81 -10.49
N SER A 35 12.13 -6.99 -9.89
CA SER A 35 13.52 -7.38 -9.62
C SER A 35 13.62 -8.46 -8.53
N ALA A 36 12.81 -8.39 -7.47
CA ALA A 36 12.86 -9.31 -6.34
C ALA A 36 12.26 -10.69 -6.65
N LEU A 37 11.24 -10.74 -7.50
CA LEU A 37 10.51 -11.96 -7.85
C LEU A 37 10.81 -12.45 -9.27
N GLY A 38 11.61 -11.72 -10.03
CA GLY A 38 11.93 -12.04 -11.43
C GLY A 38 10.71 -12.01 -12.34
N LEU A 39 9.81 -11.04 -12.15
CA LEU A 39 8.57 -10.98 -12.93
C LEU A 39 8.87 -10.68 -14.40
N THR A 40 8.13 -11.32 -15.31
CA THR A 40 8.15 -10.92 -16.72
C THR A 40 7.48 -9.56 -16.91
N THR A 41 7.65 -8.97 -18.09
CA THR A 41 6.99 -7.72 -18.46
C THR A 41 5.47 -7.86 -18.37
N GLU A 42 4.91 -8.97 -18.89
CA GLU A 42 3.48 -9.23 -18.87
C GLU A 42 2.94 -9.39 -17.45
N GLN A 43 3.66 -10.11 -16.59
CA GLN A 43 3.30 -10.26 -15.18
C GLN A 43 3.33 -8.92 -14.43
N SER A 44 4.34 -8.10 -14.71
CA SER A 44 4.47 -6.77 -14.10
C SER A 44 3.31 -5.85 -14.50
N THR A 45 2.92 -5.86 -15.78
CA THR A 45 1.75 -5.11 -16.27
C THR A 45 0.45 -5.58 -15.59
N GLN A 46 0.27 -6.88 -15.39
CA GLN A 46 -0.91 -7.41 -14.70
C GLN A 46 -0.95 -6.96 -13.23
N VAL A 47 0.17 -7.05 -12.51
CA VAL A 47 0.27 -6.60 -11.12
C VAL A 47 0.00 -5.11 -11.02
N GLU A 48 0.52 -4.30 -11.94
CA GLU A 48 0.23 -2.87 -11.99
C GLU A 48 -1.29 -2.62 -12.14
N GLY A 49 -1.95 -3.32 -13.04
CA GLY A 49 -3.41 -3.26 -13.20
C GLY A 49 -4.17 -3.61 -11.92
N PHE A 50 -3.75 -4.66 -11.21
CA PHE A 50 -4.35 -5.03 -9.92
C PHE A 50 -4.12 -3.95 -8.85
N MET A 51 -2.93 -3.37 -8.78
CA MET A 51 -2.59 -2.32 -7.82
C MET A 51 -3.38 -1.04 -8.08
N GLN A 52 -3.56 -0.65 -9.35
CA GLN A 52 -4.39 0.49 -9.73
C GLN A 52 -5.85 0.27 -9.32
N ASN A 53 -6.42 -0.90 -9.65
CA ASN A 53 -7.79 -1.24 -9.25
C ASN A 53 -7.95 -1.25 -7.72
N HIS A 54 -6.99 -1.84 -7.01
CA HIS A 54 -6.99 -1.87 -5.55
C HIS A 54 -6.94 -0.45 -4.96
N ARG A 55 -6.11 0.44 -5.51
CA ARG A 55 -6.03 1.84 -5.09
C ARG A 55 -7.38 2.54 -5.23
N THR A 56 -8.05 2.40 -6.37
CA THR A 56 -9.38 2.98 -6.60
C THR A 56 -10.41 2.48 -5.58
N GLN A 57 -10.43 1.16 -5.31
CA GLN A 57 -11.33 0.58 -4.30
C GLN A 57 -11.03 1.12 -2.89
N MET A 58 -9.75 1.24 -2.53
CA MET A 58 -9.35 1.76 -1.24
C MET A 58 -9.70 3.25 -1.08
N GLU A 59 -9.63 4.05 -2.15
CA GLU A 59 -10.07 5.45 -2.14
C GLU A 59 -11.59 5.55 -1.90
N ALA A 60 -12.38 4.70 -2.56
CA ALA A 60 -13.83 4.63 -2.32
C ALA A 60 -14.14 4.25 -0.86
N LEU A 61 -13.49 3.22 -0.34
CA LEU A 61 -13.65 2.78 1.06
C LEU A 61 -13.24 3.87 2.06
N ARG A 62 -12.17 4.64 1.78
CA ARG A 62 -11.75 5.76 2.63
C ARG A 62 -12.80 6.86 2.69
N THR A 63 -13.43 7.18 1.55
CA THR A 63 -14.50 8.17 1.48
C THR A 63 -15.74 7.69 2.24
N GLN A 64 -16.16 6.45 2.01
CA GLN A 64 -17.29 5.87 2.73
C GLN A 64 -17.06 5.84 4.25
N LEU A 65 -15.85 5.46 4.68
CA LEU A 65 -15.49 5.49 6.08
C LEU A 65 -15.56 6.91 6.67
N ASP A 66 -15.07 7.93 5.95
CA ASP A 66 -15.11 9.33 6.39
C ASP A 66 -16.56 9.79 6.60
N GLN A 67 -17.47 9.45 5.68
CA GLN A 67 -18.90 9.73 5.78
C GLN A 67 -19.56 9.01 6.98
N ASN A 68 -19.25 7.73 7.18
CA ASN A 68 -19.77 6.97 8.31
C ASN A 68 -19.28 7.53 9.65
N MET A 69 -18.04 8.02 9.72
CA MET A 69 -17.53 8.66 10.92
C MET A 69 -18.25 9.99 11.19
N GLN A 70 -18.54 10.76 10.15
CA GLN A 70 -19.28 12.02 10.29
C GLN A 70 -20.73 11.82 10.74
N SER A 71 -21.37 10.69 10.40
CA SER A 71 -22.76 10.41 10.80
C SER A 71 -22.90 9.94 12.25
N VAL A 72 -21.85 9.33 12.81
CA VAL A 72 -21.87 8.77 14.18
C VAL A 72 -21.30 9.74 15.21
N LEU A 73 -20.31 10.56 14.82
CA LEU A 73 -19.64 11.49 15.72
C LEU A 73 -20.33 12.85 15.78
N THR A 74 -20.17 13.55 16.90
CA THR A 74 -20.47 14.99 16.95
C THR A 74 -19.47 15.78 16.11
N ALA A 75 -19.81 17.04 15.76
CA ALA A 75 -18.93 17.91 14.98
C ALA A 75 -17.53 18.09 15.63
N ASP A 76 -17.50 18.29 16.94
CA ASP A 76 -16.24 18.46 17.68
C ASP A 76 -15.41 17.17 17.71
N GLN A 77 -16.06 16.02 17.90
CA GLN A 77 -15.40 14.71 17.90
C GLN A 77 -14.83 14.38 16.51
N TYR A 78 -15.60 14.66 15.45
CA TYR A 78 -15.16 14.45 14.08
C TYR A 78 -13.96 15.34 13.72
N THR A 79 -13.96 16.60 14.16
CA THR A 79 -12.83 17.53 13.96
C THR A 79 -11.56 16.99 14.61
N GLN A 80 -11.63 16.57 15.88
CA GLN A 80 -10.49 15.94 16.57
C GLN A 80 -10.02 14.65 15.87
N PHE A 81 -10.96 13.86 15.35
CA PHE A 81 -10.63 12.66 14.58
C PHE A 81 -9.84 13.00 13.30
N LYS A 82 -10.25 14.02 12.54
CA LYS A 82 -9.55 14.46 11.32
C LYS A 82 -8.15 14.97 11.62
N GLU A 83 -7.97 15.74 12.70
CA GLU A 83 -6.65 16.23 13.13
C GLU A 83 -5.70 15.09 13.49
N ARG A 84 -6.17 14.12 14.29
CA ARG A 84 -5.37 12.94 14.66
C ARG A 84 -5.03 12.06 13.45
N LYS A 85 -5.95 11.93 12.49
CA LYS A 85 -5.72 11.18 11.23
C LYS A 85 -4.64 11.84 10.38
N GLN A 86 -4.65 13.16 10.25
CA GLN A 86 -3.63 13.92 9.51
C GLN A 86 -2.26 13.84 10.20
N GLY A 87 -2.20 13.90 11.53
CA GLY A 87 -0.96 13.81 12.30
C GLY A 87 -0.24 12.45 12.24
N ARG A 88 -0.92 11.37 11.83
CA ARG A 88 -0.31 10.03 11.66
C ARG A 88 0.47 9.86 10.36
N GLY A 89 0.15 10.63 9.31
CA GLY A 89 0.88 10.59 8.03
C GLY A 89 2.25 11.29 8.04
N GLY A 90 2.44 12.28 8.93
CA GLY A 90 3.63 13.12 8.96
C GLY A 90 4.81 12.61 9.81
N ARG A 91 4.66 11.52 10.57
CA ARG A 91 5.71 11.06 11.50
C ARG A 91 6.81 10.20 10.86
N HIS A 92 6.67 9.82 9.59
CA HIS A 92 7.68 9.00 8.90
C HIS A 92 8.94 9.77 8.46
N GLN A 93 8.93 11.12 8.50
CA GLN A 93 10.07 11.93 8.01
C GLN A 93 11.09 12.32 9.09
N ARG A 94 10.86 12.00 10.37
CA ARG A 94 11.71 12.49 11.48
C ARG A 94 12.65 11.44 12.09
N GLY A 95 12.60 10.18 11.65
CA GLY A 95 13.34 9.07 12.26
C GLY A 95 14.64 8.64 11.56
N GLU A 96 14.92 9.09 10.33
CA GLU A 96 16.03 8.54 9.52
C GLU A 96 17.31 9.41 9.48
N HIS A 97 17.38 10.53 10.22
CA HIS A 97 18.53 11.44 10.22
C HIS A 97 19.34 11.47 11.54
N GLN A 98 19.27 10.43 12.36
CA GLN A 98 20.02 10.37 13.63
C GLN A 98 20.70 9.01 13.82
N GLY A 99 21.58 8.66 12.87
CA GLY A 99 22.34 7.39 12.91
C GLY A 99 23.77 7.49 12.38
N THR A 100 24.26 8.67 12.02
CA THR A 100 25.65 8.87 11.59
C THR A 100 26.16 10.17 12.20
N HIS A 101 27.08 10.05 13.15
CA HIS A 101 28.14 10.99 13.58
C HIS A 101 28.54 10.62 15.02
N ASN A 102 29.17 9.46 15.21
CA ASN A 102 30.10 9.32 16.32
C ASN A 102 31.08 8.15 16.08
N ASN A 103 32.10 8.37 15.26
CA ASN A 103 33.43 7.78 15.47
C ASN A 103 34.47 8.44 14.57
N SER A 104 35.14 9.47 15.07
CA SER A 104 36.50 9.87 14.65
C SER A 104 36.97 11.00 15.57
N GLN A 105 37.59 10.62 16.68
CA GLN A 105 38.80 11.26 17.19
C GLN A 105 39.70 10.17 17.77
#